data_AF-A0A9Q0D7W4-F1
#
_entry.id   AF-A0A9Q0D7W4-F1
#
_cell.length_a   1.000
_cell.length_b   1.000
_cell.length_c   1.000
_cell.angle_alpha   90.00
_cell.angle_beta   90.00
_cell.angle_gamma   90.00
#
_symmetry.space_group_name_H-M   'P 1'
#
loop_
_entity.id
_entity.type
_entity.pdbx_description
1 polymer ?
#
loop_
_entity_poly.entity_id
_entity_poly.type
_entity_poly.pdbx_seq_one_letter_code
_entity_poly.pdbx_strand_id
1 'polypeptide(L)'
;MGKSEEFPELSDTNWLCDFAFAVDIFSHMNELNVKLQGKDQFAHDMYTNVRAFKSKLVLFSRQMSNKSFAHFPTLAVQKEAARNAKKYCKSLDDLHREFCRRFCDFEKIDKSLQLVSCPLSQDPESAPQELQLELIDLQSDSVSKEKFKSLKLNDFYASLNETAFPNLRRTAQKMLVLFGSTYVCEQTFSVMKINKAHHRS
;
A
#
# COMPACT_ATOMS: atom_id res chain seq x y z
N MET A 1 31.60 -23.30 27.28
CA MET A 1 31.13 -21.94 27.00
C MET A 1 29.72 -22.04 26.47
N GLY A 2 28.73 -21.63 27.27
CA GLY A 2 27.34 -21.69 26.86
C GLY A 2 27.02 -20.54 25.90
N LYS A 3 26.03 -20.70 25.02
CA LYS A 3 25.56 -19.65 24.09
C LYS A 3 25.29 -18.30 24.78
N SER A 4 25.01 -18.31 26.09
CA SER A 4 24.78 -17.14 26.93
C SER A 4 26.03 -16.28 27.21
N GLU A 5 27.23 -16.86 27.16
CA GLU A 5 28.49 -16.10 27.31
C GLU A 5 28.92 -15.42 25.99
N GLU A 6 28.44 -15.94 24.86
CA GLU A 6 28.76 -15.43 23.52
C GLU A 6 27.81 -14.31 23.07
N PHE A 7 26.59 -14.28 23.61
CA PHE A 7 25.56 -13.26 23.33
C PHE A 7 24.88 -12.79 24.63
N PRO A 8 25.46 -11.80 25.33
CA PRO A 8 24.92 -11.30 26.59
C PRO A 8 23.48 -10.75 26.46
N GLU A 9 23.10 -10.27 25.27
CA GLU A 9 21.79 -9.73 24.94
C GLU A 9 20.66 -10.77 25.10
N LEU A 10 20.96 -12.06 24.92
CA LEU A 10 19.99 -13.14 25.11
C LEU A 10 19.62 -13.36 26.59
N SER A 11 20.37 -12.77 27.50
CA SER A 11 20.07 -12.75 28.93
C SER A 11 19.35 -11.46 29.36
N ASP A 12 19.28 -10.44 28.50
CA ASP A 12 18.58 -9.17 28.76
C ASP A 12 17.12 -9.24 28.31
N THR A 13 16.21 -9.27 29.29
CA THR A 13 14.76 -9.35 29.04
C THR A 13 14.19 -8.13 28.33
N ASN A 14 14.77 -6.94 28.53
CA ASN A 14 14.33 -5.73 27.81
C ASN A 14 14.77 -5.79 26.36
N TRP A 15 16.02 -6.21 26.12
CA TRP A 15 16.52 -6.39 24.75
C TRP A 15 15.70 -7.42 23.98
N LEU A 16 15.36 -8.56 24.60
CA LEU A 16 14.51 -9.58 23.99
C LEU A 16 13.11 -9.04 23.64
N CYS A 17 12.54 -8.15 24.46
CA CYS A 17 11.27 -7.50 24.12
C CYS A 17 11.42 -6.55 22.92
N ASP A 18 12.49 -5.75 22.88
CA ASP A 18 12.74 -4.83 21.76
C ASP A 18 12.92 -5.59 20.45
N PHE A 19 13.69 -6.68 20.49
CA PHE A 19 13.90 -7.56 19.35
C PHE A 19 12.60 -8.24 18.91
N ALA A 20 11.82 -8.78 19.85
CA ALA A 20 10.54 -9.40 19.55
C ALA A 20 9.54 -8.42 18.91
N PHE A 21 9.46 -7.19 19.43
CA PHE A 21 8.67 -6.13 18.82
C PHE A 21 9.14 -5.83 17.39
N ALA A 22 10.46 -5.72 17.17
CA ALA A 22 11.05 -5.46 15.87
C ALA A 22 10.71 -6.57 14.86
N VAL A 23 10.82 -7.83 15.25
CA VAL A 23 10.46 -8.99 14.42
C VAL A 23 9.01 -8.89 13.95
N ASP A 24 8.08 -8.64 14.88
CA ASP A 24 6.65 -8.57 14.56
C ASP A 24 6.33 -7.37 13.64
N ILE A 25 6.83 -6.16 13.94
CA ILE A 25 6.56 -4.98 13.09
C ILE A 25 7.20 -5.10 11.70
N PHE A 26 8.39 -5.70 11.60
CA PHE A 26 9.02 -5.94 10.31
C PHE A 26 8.29 -7.01 9.50
N SER A 27 7.68 -8.00 10.14
CA SER A 27 6.78 -8.93 9.45
C SER A 27 5.60 -8.20 8.80
N HIS A 28 4.92 -7.32 9.56
CA HIS A 28 3.82 -6.50 9.03
C HIS A 28 4.27 -5.57 7.90
N MET A 29 5.45 -4.95 8.03
CA MET A 29 6.03 -4.11 6.98
C MET A 29 6.39 -4.92 5.72
N ASN A 30 6.89 -6.15 5.89
CA ASN A 30 7.21 -7.02 4.78
C ASN A 30 5.96 -7.46 4.02
N GLU A 31 4.85 -7.76 4.72
CA GLU A 31 3.56 -8.02 4.09
C GLU A 31 3.09 -6.84 3.24
N LEU A 32 3.22 -5.61 3.75
CA LEU A 32 2.94 -4.42 2.95
C LEU A 32 3.88 -4.34 1.75
N ASN A 33 5.19 -4.52 1.95
CA ASN A 33 6.18 -4.40 0.90
C ASN A 33 5.91 -5.38 -0.27
N VAL A 34 5.58 -6.64 0.03
CA VAL A 34 5.18 -7.62 -1.00
C VAL A 34 3.96 -7.14 -1.78
N LYS A 35 2.96 -6.55 -1.11
CA LYS A 35 1.77 -5.98 -1.75
C LYS A 35 2.05 -4.71 -2.57
N LEU A 36 3.20 -4.06 -2.41
CA LEU A 36 3.59 -2.87 -3.18
C LEU A 36 4.51 -3.21 -4.36
N GLN A 37 5.04 -4.43 -4.43
CA GLN A 37 6.01 -4.89 -5.43
C GLN A 37 5.37 -5.81 -6.49
N GLY A 38 4.04 -5.82 -6.59
CA GLY A 38 3.32 -6.66 -7.55
C GLY A 38 3.47 -6.19 -8.99
N LYS A 39 3.42 -7.14 -9.94
CA LYS A 39 3.25 -6.83 -11.36
C LYS A 39 1.84 -6.28 -11.61
N ASP A 40 1.71 -5.39 -12.59
CA ASP A 40 0.42 -4.79 -13.02
C ASP A 40 -0.33 -4.02 -11.91
N GLN A 41 0.37 -3.42 -10.94
CA GLN A 41 -0.26 -2.60 -9.90
C GLN A 41 -0.33 -1.13 -10.28
N PHE A 42 -1.53 -0.54 -10.19
CA PHE A 42 -1.71 0.89 -10.35
C PHE A 42 -1.51 1.63 -9.03
N ALA A 43 -1.23 2.93 -9.13
CA ALA A 43 -1.05 3.82 -7.98
C ALA A 43 -2.20 3.75 -6.96
N HIS A 44 -3.45 3.59 -7.41
CA HIS A 44 -4.62 3.49 -6.53
C HIS A 44 -4.64 2.19 -5.71
N ASP A 45 -4.23 1.05 -6.29
CA ASP A 45 -4.12 -0.24 -5.60
C ASP A 45 -3.06 -0.16 -4.50
N MET A 46 -1.91 0.40 -4.86
CA MET A 46 -0.79 0.58 -3.93
C MET A 46 -1.17 1.51 -2.79
N TYR A 47 -1.83 2.64 -3.11
CA TYR A 47 -2.26 3.58 -2.10
C TYR A 47 -3.35 3.00 -1.17
N THR A 48 -4.22 2.14 -1.70
CA THR A 48 -5.19 1.39 -0.90
C THR A 48 -4.50 0.51 0.16
N ASN A 49 -3.43 -0.20 -0.23
CA ASN A 49 -2.63 -1.00 0.69
C ASN A 49 -1.93 -0.15 1.76
N VAL A 50 -1.38 1.01 1.38
CA VAL A 50 -0.78 1.96 2.32
C VAL A 50 -1.81 2.50 3.31
N ARG A 51 -3.01 2.87 2.84
CA ARG A 51 -4.10 3.33 3.71
C ARG A 51 -4.51 2.27 4.72
N ALA A 52 -4.68 1.03 4.28
CA ALA A 52 -4.98 -0.09 5.18
C ALA A 52 -3.87 -0.26 6.23
N PHE A 53 -2.60 -0.14 5.83
CA PHE A 53 -1.48 -0.23 6.77
C PHE A 53 -1.45 0.92 7.79
N LYS A 54 -1.71 2.16 7.37
CA LYS A 54 -1.87 3.30 8.30
C LYS A 54 -2.94 2.99 9.36
N SER A 55 -4.10 2.48 8.95
CA SER A 55 -5.17 2.08 9.88
C SER A 55 -4.75 0.94 10.81
N LYS A 56 -3.99 -0.04 10.32
CA LYS A 56 -3.41 -1.11 11.16
C LYS A 56 -2.47 -0.53 12.23
N LEU A 57 -1.60 0.42 11.88
CA LEU A 57 -0.70 1.06 12.86
C LEU A 57 -1.47 1.77 13.97
N VAL A 58 -2.57 2.45 13.63
CA VAL A 58 -3.46 3.08 14.64
C VAL A 58 -4.07 2.02 15.57
N LEU A 59 -4.55 0.90 15.01
CA LEU A 59 -5.07 -0.21 15.81
C LEU A 59 -3.99 -0.82 16.71
N PHE A 60 -2.80 -1.07 16.16
CA PHE A 60 -1.67 -1.63 16.89
C PHE A 60 -1.27 -0.73 18.05
N SER A 61 -1.18 0.58 17.83
CA SER A 61 -0.87 1.55 18.88
C SER A 61 -1.90 1.50 20.03
N ARG A 62 -3.20 1.50 19.71
CA ARG A 62 -4.29 1.38 20.71
C ARG A 62 -4.29 0.06 21.47
N GLN A 63 -4.01 -1.05 20.79
CA GLN A 63 -3.91 -2.35 21.45
C GLN A 63 -2.68 -2.40 22.36
N MET A 64 -1.55 -1.87 21.89
CA MET A 64 -0.31 -1.78 22.64
C MET A 64 -0.50 -0.94 23.91
N SER A 65 -1.17 0.21 23.85
CA SER A 65 -1.49 1.02 25.04
C SER A 65 -2.35 0.26 26.06
N ASN A 66 -3.22 -0.63 25.58
CA ASN A 66 -4.07 -1.49 26.40
C ASN A 66 -3.39 -2.80 26.82
N LYS A 67 -2.08 -2.94 26.57
CA LYS A 67 -1.29 -4.17 26.85
C LYS A 67 -1.87 -5.42 26.17
N SER A 68 -2.51 -5.23 25.02
CA SER A 68 -2.96 -6.30 24.16
C SER A 68 -1.95 -6.49 23.02
N PHE A 69 -1.41 -7.70 22.91
CA PHE A 69 -0.36 -8.07 21.96
C PHE A 69 -0.88 -9.00 20.85
N ALA A 70 -2.19 -8.97 20.56
CA ALA A 70 -2.85 -9.92 19.65
C ALA A 70 -2.24 -10.00 18.24
N HIS A 71 -1.63 -8.91 17.76
CA HIS A 71 -0.96 -8.84 16.46
C HIS A 71 0.57 -8.81 16.55
N PHE A 72 1.12 -9.08 17.74
CA PHE A 72 2.55 -9.11 18.03
C PHE A 72 2.87 -10.44 18.76
N PRO A 73 2.79 -11.59 18.07
CA PRO A 73 2.90 -12.90 18.69
C PRO A 73 4.28 -13.16 19.31
N THR A 74 5.36 -12.64 18.71
CA THR A 74 6.72 -12.79 19.25
C THR A 74 6.91 -11.95 20.51
N LEU A 75 6.33 -10.74 20.55
CA LEU A 75 6.35 -9.90 21.73
C LEU A 75 5.44 -10.43 22.83
N ALA A 76 4.29 -11.03 22.49
CA ALA A 76 3.30 -11.52 23.45
C ALA A 76 3.86 -12.58 24.41
N VAL A 77 4.88 -13.33 23.99
CA VAL A 77 5.54 -14.35 24.83
C VAL A 77 6.63 -13.78 25.75
N GLN A 78 6.94 -12.48 25.64
CA GLN A 78 8.00 -11.86 26.45
C GLN A 78 7.47 -11.36 27.80
N LYS A 79 8.20 -11.67 28.88
CA LYS A 79 7.79 -11.35 30.26
C LYS A 79 7.60 -9.85 30.52
N GLU A 80 8.46 -9.02 29.93
CA GLU A 80 8.46 -7.56 30.15
C GLU A 80 7.67 -6.77 29.09
N ALA A 81 6.90 -7.45 28.21
CA ALA A 81 6.16 -6.80 27.13
C ALA A 81 5.21 -5.71 27.63
N ALA A 82 4.46 -6.00 28.70
CA ALA A 82 3.53 -5.06 29.34
C ALA A 82 4.20 -3.82 29.94
N ARG A 83 5.46 -3.94 30.39
CA ARG A 83 6.24 -2.83 30.95
C ARG A 83 6.71 -1.89 29.85
N ASN A 84 7.10 -2.45 28.70
CA ASN A 84 7.62 -1.71 27.56
C ASN A 84 6.54 -1.23 26.58
N ALA A 85 5.27 -1.58 26.81
CA ALA A 85 4.13 -1.21 25.97
C ALA A 85 4.06 0.29 25.59
N LYS A 86 4.34 1.20 26.53
CA LYS A 86 4.32 2.66 26.25
C LYS A 86 5.39 3.07 25.24
N LYS A 87 6.57 2.45 25.30
CA LYS A 87 7.66 2.66 24.33
C LYS A 87 7.23 2.23 22.94
N TYR A 88 6.67 1.02 22.82
CA TYR A 88 6.22 0.48 21.53
C TYR A 88 5.03 1.23 20.93
N CYS A 89 4.09 1.66 21.76
CA CYS A 89 3.00 2.55 21.37
C CYS A 89 3.53 3.83 20.71
N LYS A 90 4.53 4.47 21.33
CA LYS A 90 5.18 5.65 20.76
C LYS A 90 5.85 5.35 19.42
N SER A 91 6.58 4.23 19.31
CA SER A 91 7.20 3.82 18.05
C SER A 91 6.18 3.58 16.93
N LEU A 92 5.03 3.01 17.25
CA LEU A 92 3.94 2.79 16.28
C LEU A 92 3.30 4.13 15.84
N ASP A 93 3.13 5.08 16.76
CA ASP A 93 2.64 6.42 16.44
C ASP A 93 3.63 7.20 15.58
N ASP A 94 4.94 7.10 15.87
CA ASP A 94 6.01 7.69 15.07
C ASP A 94 6.02 7.09 13.66
N LEU A 95 5.92 5.77 13.54
CA LEU A 95 5.85 5.08 12.25
C LEU A 95 4.60 5.52 11.46
N HIS A 96 3.45 5.60 12.10
CA HIS A 96 2.22 6.09 11.47
C HIS A 96 2.39 7.53 10.94
N ARG A 97 2.99 8.42 11.73
CA ARG A 97 3.28 9.80 11.28
C ARG A 97 4.17 9.82 10.04
N GLU A 98 5.21 8.99 9.98
CA GLU A 98 6.07 8.90 8.80
C GLU A 98 5.33 8.38 7.57
N PHE A 99 4.43 7.41 7.73
CA PHE A 99 3.56 6.98 6.63
C PHE A 99 2.61 8.10 6.17
N CYS A 100 1.99 8.85 7.07
CA CYS A 100 1.19 10.02 6.70
C CYS A 100 2.03 11.04 5.93
N ARG A 101 3.22 11.38 6.44
CA ARG A 101 4.11 12.38 5.83
C ARG A 101 4.57 11.94 4.44
N ARG A 102 5.03 10.69 4.29
CA ARG A 102 5.59 10.18 3.03
C ARG A 102 4.55 9.99 1.93
N PHE A 103 3.29 9.72 2.28
CA PHE A 103 2.22 9.48 1.32
C PHE A 103 1.18 10.61 1.25
N CYS A 104 1.48 11.80 1.81
CA CYS A 104 0.55 12.92 1.83
C CYS A 104 0.15 13.43 0.42
N ASP A 105 1.01 13.27 -0.58
CA ASP A 105 0.67 13.68 -1.95
C ASP A 105 -0.42 12.81 -2.58
N PHE A 106 -0.51 11.53 -2.18
CA PHE A 106 -1.60 10.66 -2.62
C PHE A 106 -2.95 11.09 -2.04
N GLU A 107 -2.98 11.69 -0.85
CA GLU A 107 -4.21 12.27 -0.28
C GLU A 107 -4.76 13.40 -1.16
N LYS A 108 -3.87 14.18 -1.81
CA LYS A 108 -4.26 15.29 -2.70
C LYS A 108 -4.90 14.82 -4.00
N ILE A 109 -4.51 13.65 -4.49
CA ILE A 109 -5.01 13.06 -5.74
C ILE A 109 -6.02 11.92 -5.52
N ASP A 110 -6.37 11.62 -4.27
CA ASP A 110 -7.16 10.45 -3.92
C ASP A 110 -8.51 10.43 -4.63
N LYS A 111 -9.19 11.57 -4.71
CA LYS A 111 -10.47 11.69 -5.41
C LYS A 111 -10.34 11.32 -6.90
N SER A 112 -9.26 11.73 -7.56
CA SER A 112 -9.00 11.37 -8.95
C SER A 112 -8.65 9.90 -9.12
N LEU A 113 -7.88 9.33 -8.17
CA LEU A 113 -7.60 7.90 -8.15
C LEU A 113 -8.89 7.08 -7.99
N GLN A 114 -9.76 7.44 -7.05
CA GLN A 114 -11.05 6.78 -6.80
C GLN A 114 -12.01 6.92 -7.98
N LEU A 115 -12.05 8.09 -8.62
CA LEU A 115 -12.86 8.31 -9.81
C LEU A 115 -12.45 7.35 -10.93
N VAL A 116 -11.14 7.16 -11.13
CA VAL A 116 -10.63 6.27 -12.17
C VAL A 116 -10.80 4.79 -11.78
N SER A 117 -10.58 4.43 -10.50
CA SER A 117 -10.66 3.04 -10.05
C SER A 117 -12.08 2.52 -9.86
N CYS A 118 -13.04 3.41 -9.55
CA CYS A 118 -14.43 3.04 -9.27
C CYS A 118 -15.42 4.05 -9.89
N PRO A 119 -15.38 4.30 -11.22
CA PRO A 119 -16.17 5.32 -11.89
C PRO A 119 -17.68 5.06 -11.77
N LEU A 120 -18.09 3.80 -11.70
CA LEU A 120 -19.49 3.38 -11.59
C LEU A 120 -20.12 3.63 -10.22
N SER A 121 -19.31 3.97 -9.21
CA SER A 121 -19.74 4.23 -7.83
C SER A 121 -19.56 5.68 -7.41
N GLN A 122 -19.07 6.54 -8.32
CA GLN A 122 -18.92 7.97 -8.04
C GLN A 122 -20.27 8.68 -8.11
N ASP A 123 -20.45 9.65 -7.24
CA ASP A 123 -21.56 10.60 -7.35
C ASP A 123 -21.22 11.67 -8.41
N PRO A 124 -21.96 11.74 -9.54
CA PRO A 124 -21.71 12.72 -10.59
C PRO A 124 -21.80 14.18 -10.11
N GLU A 125 -22.62 14.49 -9.12
CA GLU A 125 -22.76 15.88 -8.62
C GLU A 125 -21.49 16.36 -7.90
N SER A 126 -20.77 15.44 -7.26
CA SER A 126 -19.52 15.70 -6.55
C SER A 126 -18.27 15.68 -7.45
N ALA A 127 -18.41 15.21 -8.69
CA ALA A 127 -17.32 15.06 -9.65
C ALA A 127 -16.93 16.39 -10.32
N PRO A 128 -15.70 16.52 -10.88
CA PRO A 128 -15.32 17.68 -11.69
C PRO A 128 -16.33 17.93 -12.82
N GLN A 129 -16.64 19.20 -13.07
CA GLN A 129 -17.72 19.63 -13.98
C GLN A 129 -17.61 19.01 -15.37
N GLU A 130 -16.39 18.88 -15.89
CA GLU A 130 -16.08 18.31 -17.20
C GLU A 130 -16.30 16.80 -17.29
N LEU A 131 -16.45 16.09 -16.16
CA LEU A 131 -16.66 14.64 -16.10
C LEU A 131 -18.10 14.26 -15.80
N GLN A 132 -18.94 15.17 -15.31
CA GLN A 132 -20.26 14.83 -14.75
C GLN A 132 -21.17 14.14 -15.78
N LEU A 133 -21.30 14.70 -16.98
CA LEU A 133 -22.14 14.13 -18.04
C LEU A 133 -21.59 12.79 -18.54
N GLU A 134 -20.27 12.71 -18.77
CA GLU A 134 -19.61 11.47 -19.20
C GLU A 134 -19.78 10.36 -18.15
N LEU A 135 -19.73 10.69 -16.85
CA LEU A 135 -19.99 9.75 -15.76
C LEU A 135 -21.43 9.25 -15.78
N ILE A 136 -22.41 10.14 -15.97
CA ILE A 136 -23.83 9.76 -16.05
C ILE A 136 -24.07 8.80 -17.23
N ASP A 137 -23.51 9.11 -18.39
CA ASP A 137 -23.62 8.27 -19.59
C ASP A 137 -22.96 6.90 -19.36
N LEU A 138 -21.74 6.89 -18.80
CA LEU A 138 -21.02 5.66 -18.47
C LEU A 138 -21.79 4.81 -17.45
N GLN A 139 -22.37 5.44 -16.43
CA GLN A 139 -23.18 4.81 -15.39
C GLN A 139 -24.57 4.38 -15.89
N SER A 140 -24.99 4.78 -17.09
CA SER A 140 -26.25 4.36 -17.69
C SER A 140 -26.05 3.24 -18.72
N ASP A 141 -24.88 3.16 -19.35
CA ASP A 141 -24.55 2.15 -20.36
C ASP A 141 -24.25 0.76 -19.75
N SER A 142 -25.11 -0.21 -20.02
CA SER A 142 -24.95 -1.60 -19.58
C SER A 142 -23.70 -2.26 -20.17
N VAL A 143 -23.34 -1.93 -21.42
CA VAL A 143 -22.17 -2.51 -22.10
C VAL A 143 -20.89 -2.04 -21.42
N SER A 144 -20.78 -0.74 -21.14
CA SER A 144 -19.65 -0.20 -20.38
C SER A 144 -19.54 -0.81 -18.98
N LYS A 145 -20.66 -1.01 -18.27
CA LYS A 145 -20.65 -1.68 -16.96
C LYS A 145 -20.13 -3.11 -17.03
N GLU A 146 -20.55 -3.89 -18.03
CA GLU A 146 -20.05 -5.25 -18.21
C GLU A 146 -18.58 -5.29 -18.58
N LYS A 147 -18.13 -4.39 -19.47
CA LYS A 147 -16.72 -4.23 -19.81
C LYS A 147 -15.88 -3.87 -18.57
N PHE A 148 -16.35 -2.96 -17.73
CA PHE A 148 -15.65 -2.59 -16.50
C PHE A 148 -15.45 -3.78 -15.55
N LYS A 149 -16.42 -4.70 -15.47
CA LYS A 149 -16.33 -5.90 -14.63
C LYS A 149 -15.44 -7.00 -15.22
N SER A 150 -15.28 -7.04 -16.53
CA SER A 150 -14.62 -8.13 -17.25
C SER A 150 -13.20 -7.81 -17.72
N LEU A 151 -12.88 -6.53 -17.94
CA LEU A 151 -11.58 -6.08 -18.43
C LEU A 151 -10.67 -5.59 -17.29
N LYS A 152 -9.36 -5.63 -17.53
CA LYS A 152 -8.41 -4.87 -16.69
C LYS A 152 -8.70 -3.37 -16.83
N LEU A 153 -8.35 -2.59 -15.81
CA LEU A 153 -8.69 -1.17 -15.75
C LEU A 153 -8.16 -0.37 -16.95
N ASN A 154 -6.91 -0.59 -17.36
CA ASN A 154 -6.32 0.05 -18.54
C ASN A 154 -7.03 -0.35 -19.84
N ASP A 155 -7.40 -1.63 -19.98
CA ASP A 155 -8.08 -2.14 -21.18
C ASP A 155 -9.51 -1.62 -21.26
N PHE A 156 -10.19 -1.48 -20.12
CA PHE A 156 -11.50 -0.84 -20.02
C PHE A 156 -11.45 0.59 -20.56
N TYR A 157 -10.57 1.45 -20.03
CA TYR A 157 -10.47 2.84 -20.50
C TYR A 157 -10.01 2.96 -21.95
N ALA A 158 -9.15 2.05 -22.43
CA ALA A 158 -8.78 1.98 -23.83
C ALA A 158 -9.95 1.60 -24.75
N SER A 159 -10.92 0.84 -24.24
CA SER A 159 -12.10 0.41 -24.99
C SER A 159 -13.23 1.45 -25.06
N LEU A 160 -13.18 2.52 -24.26
CA LEU A 160 -14.18 3.59 -24.27
C LEU A 160 -14.10 4.37 -25.59
N ASN A 161 -15.26 4.79 -26.11
CA ASN A 161 -15.31 5.61 -27.32
C ASN A 161 -14.68 6.99 -27.07
N GLU A 162 -13.76 7.42 -27.93
CA GLU A 162 -12.99 8.66 -27.74
C GLU A 162 -13.83 9.93 -27.85
N THR A 163 -14.83 9.92 -28.72
CA THR A 163 -15.72 11.06 -28.93
C THR A 163 -16.77 11.18 -27.84
N ALA A 164 -17.21 10.06 -27.25
CA ALA A 164 -18.21 10.03 -26.19
C ALA A 164 -17.62 10.24 -24.79
N PHE A 165 -16.40 9.74 -24.53
CA PHE A 165 -15.76 9.80 -23.21
C PHE A 165 -14.36 10.45 -23.22
N PRO A 166 -14.17 11.62 -23.86
CA PRO A 166 -12.84 12.22 -24.01
C PRO A 166 -12.20 12.61 -22.67
N ASN A 167 -12.97 13.15 -21.72
CA ASN A 167 -12.43 13.65 -20.45
C ASN A 167 -12.15 12.50 -19.46
N LEU A 168 -13.00 11.48 -19.41
CA LEU A 168 -12.76 10.26 -18.62
C LEU A 168 -11.51 9.54 -19.12
N ARG A 169 -11.36 9.36 -20.44
CA ARG A 169 -10.15 8.76 -21.02
C ARG A 169 -8.90 9.55 -20.68
N ARG A 170 -8.93 10.88 -20.82
CA ARG A 170 -7.81 11.75 -20.46
C ARG A 170 -7.45 11.68 -18.97
N THR A 171 -8.46 11.64 -18.10
CA THR A 171 -8.26 11.53 -16.64
C THR A 171 -7.66 10.18 -16.27
N ALA A 172 -8.20 9.11 -16.84
CA ALA A 172 -7.65 7.77 -16.67
C ALA A 172 -6.19 7.69 -17.14
N GLN A 173 -5.86 8.22 -18.32
CA GLN A 173 -4.48 8.28 -18.80
C GLN A 173 -3.56 8.96 -17.78
N LYS A 174 -3.93 10.12 -17.24
CA LYS A 174 -3.12 10.84 -16.23
C LYS A 174 -2.91 10.03 -14.94
N MET A 175 -3.91 9.27 -14.50
CA MET A 175 -3.81 8.48 -13.26
C MET A 175 -3.10 7.14 -13.46
N LEU A 176 -3.33 6.48 -14.60
CA LEU A 176 -2.78 5.15 -14.89
C LEU A 176 -1.31 5.20 -15.32
N VAL A 177 -0.79 6.35 -15.77
CA VAL A 177 0.66 6.54 -16.00
C VAL A 177 1.47 6.66 -14.71
N LEU A 178 0.83 6.85 -13.55
CA LEU A 178 1.53 6.90 -12.28
C LEU A 178 2.09 5.52 -11.95
N PHE A 179 3.39 5.34 -12.23
CA PHE A 179 4.12 4.15 -11.83
C PHE A 179 4.13 4.05 -10.30
N GLY A 180 3.43 3.06 -9.77
CA GLY A 180 3.33 2.88 -8.34
C GLY A 180 4.63 2.36 -7.71
N SER A 181 5.48 1.66 -8.46
CA SER A 181 6.74 1.10 -7.97
C SER A 181 7.86 1.17 -9.01
N THR A 182 9.10 1.08 -8.53
CA THR A 182 10.31 0.89 -9.36
C THR A 182 10.44 -0.53 -9.87
N TYR A 183 9.49 -1.44 -9.58
CA TYR A 183 9.57 -2.85 -9.97
C TYR A 183 9.80 -3.03 -11.46
N VAL A 184 9.11 -2.26 -12.31
CA VAL A 184 9.30 -2.31 -13.77
C VAL A 184 10.73 -1.91 -14.15
N CYS A 185 11.30 -0.91 -13.47
CA CYS A 185 12.70 -0.51 -13.64
C CYS A 185 13.65 -1.61 -13.15
N GLU A 186 13.42 -2.17 -11.95
CA GLU A 186 14.23 -3.23 -11.34
C GLU A 186 14.24 -4.52 -12.16
N GLN A 187 13.09 -4.93 -12.71
CA GLN A 187 12.99 -6.05 -13.65
C GLN A 187 13.80 -5.79 -14.92
N THR A 188 13.65 -4.59 -15.49
CA THR A 188 14.40 -4.20 -16.70
C THR A 188 15.91 -4.22 -16.45
N PHE A 189 16.37 -3.69 -15.31
CA PHE A 189 17.78 -3.74 -14.91
C PHE A 189 18.25 -5.17 -14.63
N SER A 190 17.42 -6.02 -14.03
CA SER A 190 17.74 -7.43 -13.77
C SER A 190 17.93 -8.20 -15.08
N VAL A 191 17.04 -8.03 -16.06
CA VAL A 191 17.17 -8.61 -17.41
C VAL A 191 18.43 -8.10 -18.10
N MET A 192 18.71 -6.79 -18.01
CA MET A 192 19.92 -6.21 -18.58
C MET A 192 21.19 -6.80 -17.95
N LYS A 193 21.18 -7.06 -16.64
CA LYS A 193 22.31 -7.67 -15.92
C LYS A 193 22.53 -9.12 -16.38
N ILE A 194 21.47 -9.90 -16.58
CA ILE A 194 21.54 -11.26 -17.13
C ILE A 194 22.14 -11.24 -18.55
N ASN A 195 21.64 -10.37 -19.42
CA ASN A 195 22.12 -10.26 -20.79
C ASN A 195 23.59 -9.81 -20.87
N LYS A 196 24.02 -8.89 -19.99
CA LYS A 196 25.42 -8.47 -19.90
C LYS A 196 26.34 -9.54 -19.30
N ALA A 197 25.85 -10.37 -18.37
CA ALA A 197 26.64 -11.47 -17.80
C ALA A 197 26.98 -12.53 -18.86
N HIS A 198 26.08 -12.79 -19.81
CA HIS A 198 26.34 -13.67 -20.95
C HIS A 198 27.41 -13.16 -21.93
N HIS A 199 27.81 -11.88 -21.85
CA HIS A 199 28.80 -11.26 -22.73
C HIS A 199 30.06 -10.80 -22.00
N ARG A 200 30.19 -11.09 -20.71
CA ARG A 200 31.42 -10.89 -19.94
C ARG A 200 32.18 -12.22 -19.91
N SER A 201 33.02 -12.44 -20.92
CA SER A 201 34.17 -13.35 -20.86
C SER A 201 35.32 -12.69 -20.11
#